data_AF-A0A4V0X0Y7-F1
#
_entry.id   AF-A0A4V0X0Y7-F1
#
_cell.length_a   1.000
_cell.length_b   1.000
_cell.length_c   1.000
_cell.angle_alpha   90.00
_cell.angle_beta   90.00
_cell.angle_gamma   90.00
#
_symmetry.space_group_name_H-M   'P 1'
#
loop_
_entity.id
_entity.type
_entity.pdbx_description
1 polymer ?
#
loop_
_entity_poly.entity_id
_entity_poly.type
_entity_poly.pdbx_seq_one_letter_code
_entity_poly.pdbx_strand_id
1 'polypeptide(L)'
;MPGRGIVVASWLSVAVFAATAIPLAAGVETIKVLAVTVALVLFFLSLLVWSAAFVVAVQRSARGDDIVVASLFFTMGGAALVLRKNLWAALLTSLVVAAVSASTDPFGVMVPMLTLGFLGLAGARYGSFPPKPNKAIRTKPR
;
A
#
# COMPACT_ATOMS: atom_id res chain seq x y z
N MET A 1 0.74 9.89 17.28
CA MET A 1 0.80 8.46 16.87
C MET A 1 1.75 8.35 15.68
N PRO A 2 2.83 7.55 15.78
CA PRO A 2 3.65 7.21 14.62
C PRO A 2 2.77 6.65 13.50
N GLY A 3 3.04 7.03 12.25
CA GLY A 3 2.27 6.56 11.09
C GLY A 3 0.92 7.25 10.83
N ARG A 4 0.49 8.23 11.66
CA ARG A 4 -0.77 8.98 11.43
C ARG A 4 -0.83 9.63 10.03
N GLY A 5 0.28 10.18 9.55
CA GLY A 5 0.35 10.76 8.20
C GLY A 5 0.07 9.72 7.10
N ILE A 6 0.54 8.49 7.26
CA ILE A 6 0.30 7.39 6.30
C ILE A 6 -1.17 6.98 6.31
N VAL A 7 -1.80 6.92 7.50
CA VAL A 7 -3.24 6.64 7.62
C VAL A 7 -4.08 7.71 6.94
N VAL A 8 -3.79 8.99 7.21
CA VAL A 8 -4.51 10.12 6.62
C VAL A 8 -4.34 10.12 5.10
N ALA A 9 -3.11 9.94 4.60
CA ALA A 9 -2.87 9.86 3.16
C ALA A 9 -3.61 8.68 2.50
N SER A 10 -3.66 7.53 3.17
CA SER A 10 -4.41 6.35 2.68
C SER A 10 -5.90 6.64 2.59
N TRP A 11 -6.53 7.16 3.65
CA TRP A 11 -7.95 7.51 3.63
C TRP A 11 -8.28 8.67 2.68
N LEU A 12 -7.40 9.67 2.55
CA LEU A 12 -7.56 10.74 1.55
C LEU A 12 -7.55 10.16 0.13
N SER A 13 -6.67 9.21 -0.14
CA SER A 13 -6.61 8.54 -1.45
C SER A 13 -7.90 7.79 -1.75
N VAL A 14 -8.45 7.07 -0.76
CA VAL A 14 -9.75 6.40 -0.85
C VAL A 14 -10.88 7.42 -1.09
N ALA A 15 -10.89 8.51 -0.34
CA ALA A 15 -11.94 9.53 -0.45
C ALA A 15 -11.93 10.21 -1.82
N VAL A 16 -10.75 10.61 -2.31
CA VAL A 16 -10.58 11.20 -3.65
C VAL A 16 -11.01 10.22 -4.75
N PHE A 17 -10.59 8.96 -4.64
CA PHE A 17 -11.00 7.93 -5.59
C PHE A 17 -12.51 7.68 -5.57
N ALA A 18 -13.11 7.51 -4.39
CA ALA A 18 -14.54 7.29 -4.25
C ALA A 18 -15.35 8.47 -4.78
N ALA A 19 -14.90 9.70 -4.54
CA ALA A 19 -15.56 10.92 -5.00
C ALA A 19 -15.63 11.02 -6.53
N THR A 20 -14.68 10.43 -7.26
CA THR A 20 -14.69 10.41 -8.73
C THR A 20 -15.29 9.12 -9.31
N ALA A 21 -15.04 7.97 -8.69
CA ALA A 21 -15.45 6.67 -9.20
C ALA A 21 -16.95 6.39 -8.96
N ILE A 22 -17.51 6.80 -7.82
CA ILE A 22 -18.93 6.53 -7.49
C ILE A 22 -19.87 7.30 -8.42
N PRO A 23 -19.71 8.61 -8.67
CA PRO A 23 -20.63 9.30 -9.58
C PRO A 23 -20.50 8.82 -11.03
N LEU A 24 -19.29 8.44 -11.46
CA LEU A 24 -19.08 7.85 -12.77
C LEU A 24 -19.80 6.49 -12.90
N ALA A 25 -19.71 5.64 -11.86
CA ALA A 25 -20.45 4.38 -11.79
C ALA A 25 -21.98 4.58 -11.74
N ALA A 26 -22.44 5.71 -11.21
CA ALA A 26 -23.85 6.10 -11.20
C ALA A 26 -24.34 6.72 -12.53
N GLY A 27 -23.49 6.79 -13.56
CA GLY A 27 -23.86 7.28 -14.89
C GLY A 27 -23.55 8.75 -15.17
N VAL A 28 -22.79 9.44 -14.31
CA VAL A 28 -22.36 10.82 -14.56
C VAL A 28 -21.15 10.84 -15.50
N GLU A 29 -21.39 10.68 -16.80
CA GLU A 29 -20.32 10.53 -17.80
C GLU A 29 -19.47 11.80 -18.01
N THR A 30 -19.98 12.99 -17.66
CA THR A 30 -19.27 14.27 -17.78
C THR A 30 -17.99 14.34 -16.95
N ILE A 31 -17.86 13.53 -15.89
CA ILE A 31 -16.66 13.47 -15.06
C ILE A 31 -15.68 12.39 -15.48
N LYS A 32 -15.92 11.65 -16.58
CA LYS A 32 -15.08 10.52 -17.00
C LYS A 32 -13.60 10.89 -17.15
N VAL A 33 -13.31 12.00 -17.85
CA VAL A 33 -11.93 12.47 -18.03
C VAL A 33 -11.27 12.80 -16.70
N LEU A 34 -12.02 13.42 -15.78
CA LEU A 34 -11.55 13.72 -14.43
C LEU A 34 -11.25 12.44 -13.64
N ALA A 35 -12.16 11.47 -13.63
CA ALA A 35 -12.00 10.21 -12.91
C ALA A 35 -10.79 9.41 -13.41
N VAL A 36 -10.61 9.29 -14.73
CA VAL A 36 -9.44 8.65 -15.33
C VAL A 36 -8.16 9.39 -14.94
N THR A 37 -8.16 10.72 -14.99
CA THR A 37 -6.99 11.53 -14.59
C THR A 37 -6.64 11.30 -13.13
N VAL A 38 -7.63 11.29 -12.24
CA VAL A 38 -7.43 10.99 -10.81
C VAL A 38 -6.89 9.58 -10.61
N ALA A 39 -7.45 8.57 -11.28
CA ALA A 39 -6.97 7.19 -11.18
C ALA A 39 -5.50 7.08 -11.61
N LEU A 40 -5.11 7.71 -12.72
CA LEU A 40 -3.73 7.73 -13.20
C LEU A 40 -2.79 8.44 -12.22
N VAL A 41 -3.19 9.61 -11.69
CA VAL A 41 -2.38 10.34 -10.71
C VAL A 41 -2.16 9.50 -9.45
N LEU A 42 -3.23 8.90 -8.90
CA LEU A 42 -3.14 8.02 -7.73
C LEU A 42 -2.27 6.79 -8.03
N PHE A 43 -2.34 6.24 -9.25
CA PHE A 43 -1.46 5.16 -9.67
C PHE A 43 0.02 5.60 -9.72
N PHE A 44 0.36 6.76 -10.29
CA PHE A 44 1.75 7.25 -10.29
C PHE A 44 2.26 7.53 -8.89
N LEU A 45 1.42 8.10 -8.01
CA LEU A 45 1.74 8.26 -6.60
C LEU A 45 2.01 6.90 -5.93
N SER A 46 1.29 5.85 -6.33
CA SER A 46 1.53 4.50 -5.80
C SER A 46 2.94 4.03 -6.10
N LEU A 47 3.45 4.29 -7.31
CA LEU A 47 4.82 3.92 -7.68
C LEU A 47 5.83 4.60 -6.74
N LEU A 48 5.67 5.88 -6.44
CA LEU A 48 6.54 6.62 -5.53
C LEU A 48 6.50 6.03 -4.11
N VAL A 49 5.31 5.71 -3.60
CA VAL A 49 5.12 5.12 -2.27
C VAL A 49 5.75 3.72 -2.21
N TRP A 50 5.58 2.91 -3.25
CA TRP A 50 6.19 1.59 -3.39
C TRP A 50 7.71 1.67 -3.46
N SER A 51 8.27 2.58 -4.25
CA SER A 51 9.71 2.82 -4.30
C SER A 51 10.25 3.24 -2.94
N ALA A 52 9.55 4.13 -2.23
CA ALA A 52 9.94 4.53 -0.88
C ALA A 52 9.89 3.35 0.11
N ALA A 53 8.86 2.51 0.05
CA ALA A 53 8.76 1.31 0.88
C ALA A 53 9.91 0.34 0.60
N PHE A 54 10.23 0.14 -0.69
CA PHE A 54 11.34 -0.70 -1.13
C PHE A 54 12.70 -0.18 -0.64
N VAL A 55 12.98 1.11 -0.81
CA VAL A 55 14.24 1.72 -0.33
C VAL A 55 14.40 1.54 1.18
N VAL A 56 13.34 1.79 1.96
CA VAL A 56 13.38 1.58 3.43
C VAL A 56 13.60 0.11 3.77
N ALA A 57 12.91 -0.81 3.09
CA ALA A 57 13.09 -2.24 3.29
C ALA A 57 14.51 -2.70 2.97
N VAL A 58 15.11 -2.24 1.87
CA VAL A 58 16.50 -2.55 1.50
C VAL A 58 17.48 -2.01 2.53
N GLN A 59 17.32 -0.77 2.98
CA GLN A 59 18.19 -0.17 4.00
C GLN A 59 18.16 -0.96 5.31
N ARG A 60 16.99 -1.42 5.75
CA ARG A 60 16.84 -2.26 6.95
C ARG A 60 17.41 -3.66 6.72
N SER A 61 17.17 -4.23 5.55
CA SER A 61 17.73 -5.52 5.17
C SER A 61 19.26 -5.50 5.14
N ALA A 62 19.87 -4.40 4.72
CA ALA A 62 21.32 -4.20 4.77
C ALA A 62 21.86 -4.10 6.21
N ARG A 63 21.03 -3.69 7.17
CA ARG A 63 21.38 -3.62 8.61
C ARG A 63 21.14 -4.93 9.37
N GLY A 64 20.67 -5.97 8.69
CA GLY A 64 20.52 -7.31 9.26
C GLY A 64 19.08 -7.78 9.45
N ASP A 65 18.06 -7.01 9.07
CA ASP A 65 16.66 -7.45 9.15
C ASP A 65 16.32 -8.44 8.02
N ASP A 66 15.65 -9.55 8.34
CA ASP A 66 15.11 -10.50 7.35
C ASP A 66 13.75 -10.03 6.84
N ILE A 67 13.80 -9.17 5.82
CA ILE A 67 12.61 -8.59 5.20
C ILE A 67 12.31 -9.35 3.91
N VAL A 68 11.23 -10.12 3.96
CA VAL A 68 10.61 -10.76 2.79
C VAL A 68 9.30 -10.04 2.46
N VAL A 69 8.84 -10.14 1.21
CA VAL A 69 7.64 -9.42 0.76
C VAL A 69 6.43 -9.70 1.66
N ALA A 70 6.21 -10.96 2.04
CA ALA A 70 5.12 -11.33 2.93
C ALA A 70 5.24 -10.66 4.31
N SER A 71 6.43 -10.65 4.90
CA SER A 71 6.66 -10.04 6.22
C SER A 71 6.44 -8.51 6.14
N LEU A 72 6.81 -7.88 5.03
CA LEU A 72 6.61 -6.44 4.81
C LEU A 72 5.13 -6.00 4.96
N PHE A 73 4.18 -6.80 4.48
CA PHE A 73 2.75 -6.46 4.53
C PHE A 73 2.01 -7.07 5.74
N PHE A 74 2.45 -8.25 6.23
CA PHE A 74 1.74 -8.99 7.28
C PHE A 74 2.38 -8.86 8.67
N THR A 75 3.68 -8.64 8.77
CA THR A 75 4.40 -8.55 10.05
C THR A 75 4.77 -7.10 10.38
N MET A 76 3.74 -6.31 10.68
CA MET A 76 3.90 -5.00 11.30
C MET A 76 4.17 -5.17 12.82
N GLY A 77 5.13 -6.03 13.18
CA GLY A 77 5.39 -6.43 14.57
C GLY A 77 5.59 -5.22 15.48
N GLY A 78 4.93 -5.21 16.65
CA GLY A 78 4.98 -4.09 17.60
C GLY A 78 4.31 -2.78 17.16
N ALA A 79 3.91 -2.62 15.89
CA ALA A 79 3.19 -1.43 15.46
C ALA A 79 1.80 -1.37 16.11
N ALA A 80 1.38 -0.17 16.51
CA ALA A 80 0.10 0.04 17.16
C ALA A 80 -1.03 -0.65 16.35
N LEU A 81 -1.75 -1.58 16.98
CA LEU A 81 -2.81 -2.38 16.34
C LEU A 81 -3.82 -1.51 15.57
N VAL A 82 -4.03 -0.27 16.05
CA VAL A 82 -4.86 0.77 15.44
C VAL A 82 -4.34 1.20 14.06
N LEU A 83 -3.03 1.39 13.89
CA LEU A 83 -2.39 1.75 12.61
C LEU A 83 -2.65 0.65 11.58
N ARG A 84 -2.36 -0.60 11.95
CA ARG A 84 -2.55 -1.77 11.08
C ARG A 84 -4.01 -1.90 10.66
N LYS A 85 -4.94 -1.87 11.61
CA LYS A 85 -6.38 -1.99 11.32
C LYS A 85 -6.87 -0.89 10.37
N ASN A 86 -6.44 0.36 10.56
CA ASN A 86 -6.84 1.46 9.69
C ASN A 86 -6.33 1.31 8.25
N LEU A 87 -5.07 0.89 8.07
CA LEU A 87 -4.51 0.72 6.72
C LEU A 87 -5.15 -0.47 5.99
N TRP A 88 -5.44 -1.56 6.70
CA TRP A 88 -6.22 -2.67 6.14
C TRP A 88 -7.65 -2.27 5.82
N ALA A 89 -8.29 -1.46 6.66
CA ALA A 89 -9.63 -0.94 6.39
C ALA A 89 -9.65 -0.07 5.14
N ALA A 90 -8.71 0.88 5.00
CA ALA A 90 -8.60 1.72 3.82
C ALA A 90 -8.34 0.89 2.53
N LEU A 91 -7.49 -0.14 2.60
CA LEU A 91 -7.27 -1.06 1.48
C LEU A 91 -8.56 -1.80 1.09
N LEU A 92 -9.25 -2.41 2.06
CA LEU A 92 -10.51 -3.10 1.81
C LEU A 92 -11.58 -2.16 1.23
N THR A 93 -11.70 -0.94 1.76
CA THR A 93 -12.61 0.06 1.21
C THR A 93 -12.25 0.41 -0.23
N SER A 94 -10.97 0.63 -0.54
CA SER A 94 -10.54 0.90 -1.93
C SER A 94 -10.85 -0.26 -2.88
N LEU A 95 -10.72 -1.51 -2.43
CA LEU A 95 -11.05 -2.69 -3.21
C LEU A 95 -12.56 -2.78 -3.48
N VAL A 96 -13.39 -2.49 -2.49
CA VAL A 96 -14.85 -2.46 -2.66
C VAL A 96 -15.26 -1.38 -3.67
N VAL A 97 -14.73 -0.16 -3.54
CA VAL A 97 -15.01 0.92 -4.49
C VAL A 97 -14.58 0.53 -5.90
N ALA A 98 -13.36 0.00 -6.06
CA ALA A 98 -12.84 -0.43 -7.35
C ALA A 98 -13.68 -1.57 -7.96
N ALA A 99 -14.12 -2.54 -7.16
CA ALA A 99 -14.96 -3.64 -7.64
C ALA A 99 -16.34 -3.15 -8.11
N VAL A 100 -16.94 -2.20 -7.37
CA VAL A 100 -18.24 -1.61 -7.73
C VAL A 100 -18.13 -0.74 -8.99
N SER A 101 -17.02 -0.02 -9.16
CA SER A 101 -16.84 0.88 -10.32
C SER A 101 -16.20 0.22 -11.55
N ALA A 102 -15.68 -1.00 -11.44
CA ALA A 102 -14.86 -1.67 -12.46
C ALA A 102 -15.54 -1.77 -13.85
N SER A 103 -16.86 -1.91 -13.90
CA SER A 103 -17.62 -2.00 -15.16
C SER A 103 -17.69 -0.68 -15.93
N THR A 104 -17.49 0.44 -15.24
CA THR A 104 -17.63 1.80 -15.81
C THR A 104 -16.29 2.53 -15.93
N ASP A 105 -15.35 2.24 -15.03
CA ASP A 105 -14.00 2.78 -15.04
C ASP A 105 -12.98 1.66 -14.80
N PRO A 106 -12.42 1.07 -15.87
CA PRO A 106 -11.44 -0.02 -15.74
C PRO A 106 -10.14 0.45 -15.08
N PHE A 107 -9.82 1.75 -15.12
CA PHE A 107 -8.61 2.29 -14.50
C PHE A 107 -8.73 2.42 -12.97
N GLY A 108 -9.95 2.43 -12.43
CA GLY A 108 -10.19 2.45 -10.99
C GLY A 108 -9.58 1.26 -10.24
N VAL A 109 -9.39 0.12 -10.92
CA VAL A 109 -8.75 -1.09 -10.37
C VAL A 109 -7.26 -0.88 -10.04
N MET A 110 -6.65 0.19 -10.56
CA MET A 110 -5.25 0.53 -10.28
C MET A 110 -5.08 1.25 -8.94
N VAL A 111 -6.13 1.89 -8.40
CA VAL A 111 -6.04 2.71 -7.18
C VAL A 111 -5.74 1.90 -5.91
N PRO A 112 -6.25 0.67 -5.72
CA PRO A 112 -5.84 -0.19 -4.60
C PRO A 112 -4.33 -0.42 -4.46
N MET A 113 -3.53 -0.19 -5.51
CA MET A 113 -2.07 -0.22 -5.41
C MET A 113 -1.51 0.85 -4.47
N LEU A 114 -2.13 2.03 -4.40
CA LEU A 114 -1.67 3.12 -3.53
C LEU A 114 -1.92 2.81 -2.06
N THR A 115 -3.13 2.35 -1.72
CA THR A 115 -3.49 1.94 -0.35
C THR A 115 -2.66 0.75 0.12
N LEU A 116 -2.39 -0.21 -0.78
CA LEU A 116 -1.46 -1.31 -0.52
C LEU A 116 -0.01 -0.82 -0.34
N GLY A 117 0.43 0.15 -1.15
CA GLY A 117 1.74 0.78 -1.01
C GLY A 117 1.93 1.45 0.36
N PHE A 118 0.90 2.14 0.85
CA PHE A 118 0.92 2.72 2.20
C PHE A 118 1.01 1.65 3.30
N LEU A 119 0.34 0.51 3.13
CA LEU A 119 0.47 -0.63 4.03
C LEU A 119 1.91 -1.16 4.06
N GLY A 120 2.53 -1.32 2.89
CA GLY A 120 3.93 -1.74 2.75
C GLY A 120 4.92 -0.73 3.33
N LEU A 121 4.71 0.58 3.10
CA LEU A 121 5.54 1.65 3.65
C LEU A 121 5.46 1.70 5.17
N ALA A 122 4.27 1.55 5.74
CA ALA A 122 4.08 1.47 7.19
C ALA A 122 4.76 0.21 7.75
N GLY A 123 4.67 -0.93 7.05
CA GLY A 123 5.40 -2.15 7.39
C GLY A 123 6.91 -1.96 7.38
N ALA A 124 7.45 -1.34 6.34
CA ALA A 124 8.87 -1.05 6.19
C ALA A 124 9.38 -0.14 7.33
N ARG A 125 8.61 0.88 7.72
CA ARG A 125 9.01 1.89 8.71
C ARG A 125 8.81 1.45 10.15
N TYR A 126 7.72 0.74 10.44
CA TYR A 126 7.25 0.49 11.80
C TYR A 126 7.14 -1.00 12.14
N GLY A 127 7.35 -1.91 11.20
CA GLY A 127 7.32 -3.35 11.46
C GLY A 127 8.58 -3.84 12.17
N SER A 128 8.43 -4.78 13.09
CA SER A 128 9.54 -5.57 13.62
C SER A 128 9.79 -6.78 12.73
N PHE A 129 11.06 -6.96 12.32
CA PHE A 129 11.51 -8.08 11.51
C PHE A 129 12.53 -8.92 12.28
N PRO A 130 12.55 -10.24 12.09
CA PRO A 130 13.57 -11.09 12.69
C PRO A 130 14.95 -10.80 12.07
N PRO A 131 16.06 -11.08 12.79
CA PRO A 131 17.39 -10.98 12.22
C PRO A 131 17.62 -11.99 11.09
N LYS A 132 18.43 -11.62 10.09
CA LYS A 132 18.86 -12.51 9.01
C LYS A 132 19.59 -13.73 9.57
N PRO A 133 19.26 -14.95 9.10
CA PRO A 133 20.01 -16.14 9.46
C PRO A 133 21.48 -15.95 9.10
N ASN A 134 22.38 -16.16 10.07
CA ASN A 134 23.81 -16.16 9.79
C ASN A 134 24.11 -17.33 8.85
N LYS A 135 24.61 -17.05 7.64
CA LYS A 135 25.14 -18.09 6.75
C LYS A 135 26.43 -18.63 7.39
N ALA A 136 26.32 -19.53 8.36
CA ALA A 136 27.44 -20.38 8.72
C ALA A 136 27.88 -21.10 7.44
N ILE A 137 29.10 -20.83 7.00
CA ILE A 137 29.69 -21.42 5.80
C ILE A 137 29.61 -22.93 5.98
N ARG A 138 28.69 -23.58 5.27
CA ARG A 138 28.57 -25.03 5.27
C ARG A 138 29.76 -25.55 4.45
N THR A 139 30.89 -25.76 5.12
CA THR A 139 32.04 -26.44 4.52
C THR A 139 31.59 -27.83 4.10
N LYS A 140 31.52 -28.05 2.79
CA LYS A 140 31.21 -29.35 2.20
C LYS A 140 32.27 -30.36 2.68
N PRO A 141 31.90 -31.55 3.21
CA PRO A 141 32.89 -32.59 3.45
C PRO A 141 33.55 -32.95 2.12
N ARG A 142 34.88 -33.05 2.13
CA ARG A 142 35.69 -33.49 0.98
C ARG A 142 35.41 -34.95 0.64
#